data_AF-B0WYB3-F1
#
_entry.id   AF-B0WYB3-F1
#
_cell.length_a   1.000
_cell.length_b   1.000
_cell.length_c   1.000
_cell.angle_alpha   90.00
_cell.angle_beta   90.00
_cell.angle_gamma   90.00
#
_symmetry.space_group_name_H-M   'P 1'
#
loop_
_entity.id
_entity.type
_entity.pdbx_description
1 polymer ?
#
loop_
_entity_poly.entity_id
_entity_poly.type
_entity_poly.pdbx_seq_one_letter_code
_entity_poly.pdbx_strand_id
1 'polypeptide(L)'
;MKSTLGATLICGLLALTVVNAFGTEDDLRRPRPPYAVGGSTHPKPTPPPPITMQAKEDRNIEFQYRDLERLFGRGFKVDTPVEFHEVILRLYVDSLNELENCAQFLRDTHLLVEFRKCAHYTQRVAWRQIQVLKADIRVVTAEGGF
;
A
#
# COMPACT_ATOMS: atom_id res chain seq x y z
N MET A 1 9.15 -44.89 -45.51
CA MET A 1 8.43 -43.66 -45.92
C MET A 1 7.84 -43.02 -44.69
N LYS A 2 8.26 -41.77 -44.45
CA LYS A 2 7.84 -40.72 -43.49
C LYS A 2 6.85 -41.09 -42.35
N SER A 3 7.39 -41.11 -41.12
CA SER A 3 6.62 -40.91 -39.88
C SER A 3 6.33 -39.42 -39.67
N THR A 4 5.05 -39.11 -39.52
CA THR A 4 4.51 -37.87 -38.93
C THR A 4 4.58 -37.95 -37.42
N LEU A 5 5.38 -37.10 -36.78
CA LEU A 5 5.28 -36.72 -35.36
C LEU A 5 6.24 -35.54 -35.14
N GLY A 6 5.73 -34.32 -35.30
CA GLY A 6 6.53 -33.11 -35.18
C GLY A 6 5.63 -31.90 -35.04
N ALA A 7 4.86 -31.82 -33.95
CA ALA A 7 4.10 -30.63 -33.59
C ALA A 7 3.61 -30.62 -32.13
N THR A 8 4.43 -31.03 -31.15
CA THR A 8 4.04 -30.85 -29.74
C THR A 8 5.25 -30.87 -28.82
N LEU A 9 6.14 -29.88 -28.93
CA LEU A 9 7.23 -29.72 -27.95
C LEU A 9 7.82 -28.30 -27.96
N ILE A 10 6.96 -27.28 -27.96
CA ILE A 10 7.41 -25.88 -27.74
C ILE A 10 6.59 -25.16 -26.65
N CYS A 11 5.43 -25.69 -26.21
CA CYS A 11 4.67 -25.07 -25.11
C CYS A 11 5.14 -25.45 -23.69
N GLY A 12 6.06 -26.41 -23.53
CA GLY A 12 6.46 -26.90 -22.20
C GLY A 12 7.61 -26.13 -21.52
N LEU A 13 8.39 -25.35 -22.27
CA LEU A 13 9.65 -24.77 -21.77
C LEU A 13 9.54 -23.30 -21.32
N LEU A 14 8.42 -22.63 -21.58
CA LEU A 14 8.16 -21.28 -21.04
C LEU A 14 7.38 -21.29 -19.72
N ALA A 15 6.80 -22.43 -19.32
CA ALA A 15 6.10 -22.58 -18.05
C ALA A 15 7.04 -22.87 -16.86
N LEU A 16 8.31 -23.21 -17.11
CA LEU A 16 9.27 -23.64 -16.08
C LEU A 16 10.22 -22.53 -15.59
N THR A 17 10.14 -21.31 -16.14
CA THR A 17 10.98 -20.18 -15.69
C THR A 17 10.25 -19.16 -14.82
N VAL A 18 8.92 -19.23 -14.69
CA VAL A 18 8.16 -18.28 -13.85
C VAL A 18 7.87 -18.83 -12.44
N VAL A 19 8.05 -20.14 -12.22
CA VAL A 19 7.66 -20.80 -10.96
C VAL A 19 8.75 -20.72 -9.87
N ASN A 20 9.97 -20.26 -10.18
CA ASN A 20 11.03 -20.10 -9.17
C ASN A 20 11.06 -18.74 -8.44
N ALA A 21 10.01 -17.92 -8.57
CA ALA A 21 9.93 -16.63 -7.89
C ALA A 21 8.91 -16.57 -6.74
N PHE A 22 8.14 -17.63 -6.51
CA PHE A 22 7.15 -17.66 -5.44
C PHE A 22 7.61 -18.62 -4.35
N GLY A 23 8.04 -17.99 -3.25
CA GLY A 23 8.38 -18.66 -2.00
C GLY A 23 7.27 -19.64 -1.60
N THR A 24 7.73 -20.80 -1.22
CA THR A 24 7.02 -21.84 -0.48
C THR A 24 6.19 -21.23 0.65
N GLU A 25 4.86 -21.33 0.56
CA GLU A 25 3.82 -21.45 1.61
C GLU A 25 3.92 -20.67 2.97
N ASP A 26 4.86 -19.73 3.16
CA ASP A 26 5.02 -18.90 4.36
C ASP A 26 4.63 -17.42 4.11
N ASP A 27 4.18 -17.07 2.89
CA ASP A 27 3.91 -15.70 2.43
C ASP A 27 2.47 -15.18 2.67
N LEU A 28 1.63 -15.93 3.40
CA LEU A 28 0.36 -15.40 3.93
C LEU A 28 0.54 -14.45 5.11
N ARG A 29 1.78 -14.20 5.54
CA ARG A 29 2.09 -13.05 6.38
C ARG A 29 2.12 -11.81 5.51
N ARG A 30 1.04 -11.01 5.57
CA ARG A 30 1.11 -9.55 5.35
C ARG A 30 2.47 -9.08 5.87
N PRO A 31 3.30 -8.34 5.09
CA PRO A 31 4.54 -7.79 5.60
C PRO A 31 4.20 -7.03 6.87
N ARG A 32 4.57 -7.61 8.01
CA ARG A 32 4.32 -6.97 9.29
C ARG A 32 5.11 -5.68 9.20
N PRO A 33 4.48 -4.53 9.45
CA PRO A 33 5.19 -3.26 9.37
C PRO A 33 6.48 -3.35 10.20
N PRO A 34 7.58 -2.68 9.80
CA PRO A 34 8.88 -2.84 10.44
C PRO A 34 8.92 -2.49 11.94
N TYR A 35 7.83 -1.94 12.49
CA TYR A 35 7.62 -1.74 13.93
C TYR A 35 7.17 -2.99 14.70
N ALA A 36 6.92 -4.11 14.01
CA ALA A 36 6.35 -5.31 14.62
C ALA A 36 7.39 -6.40 14.97
N VAL A 37 8.66 -6.02 15.02
CA VAL A 37 9.78 -6.85 15.49
C VAL A 37 10.23 -6.31 16.85
N GLY A 38 9.73 -6.91 17.91
CA GLY A 38 10.08 -6.59 19.29
C GLY A 38 9.19 -7.38 20.23
N GLY A 39 9.80 -8.10 21.17
CA GLY A 39 9.12 -9.03 22.07
C GLY A 39 7.90 -8.44 22.76
N SER A 40 6.98 -9.33 23.09
CA SER A 40 5.79 -9.09 23.91
C SER A 40 6.14 -8.43 25.25
N THR A 41 6.28 -7.12 25.24
CA THR A 41 5.94 -6.26 26.36
C THR A 41 4.83 -5.36 25.84
N HIS A 42 3.58 -5.68 26.20
CA HIS A 42 2.52 -4.69 26.07
C HIS A 42 3.04 -3.40 26.72
N PRO A 43 3.14 -2.27 25.99
CA PRO A 43 3.50 -1.02 26.62
C PRO A 43 2.45 -0.78 27.71
N LYS A 44 2.93 -0.70 28.96
CA LYS A 44 2.07 -0.30 30.08
C LYS A 44 1.44 1.04 29.68
N PRO A 45 0.12 1.23 29.88
CA PRO A 45 -0.55 2.48 29.49
C PRO A 45 0.24 3.67 30.03
N THR A 46 0.77 4.48 29.11
CA THR A 46 1.47 5.70 29.46
C THR A 46 0.46 6.66 30.08
N PRO A 47 0.81 7.41 31.14
CA PRO A 47 -0.06 8.46 31.65
C PRO A 47 -0.48 9.40 30.51
N PRO A 48 -1.71 9.92 30.53
CA PRO A 48 -2.18 10.82 29.47
C PRO A 48 -1.21 12.01 29.35
N PRO A 49 -0.85 12.39 28.12
CA PRO A 49 0.12 13.42 27.88
C PRO A 49 -0.46 14.76 28.32
N PRO A 50 0.39 15.74 28.64
CA PRO A 50 -0.06 17.11 28.83
C PRO A 50 -0.91 17.57 27.64
N ILE A 51 -1.97 18.36 27.89
CA ILE A 51 -2.91 18.85 26.86
C ILE A 51 -2.17 19.47 25.65
N THR A 52 -1.05 20.15 25.90
CA THR A 52 -0.20 20.76 24.87
C THR A 52 0.50 19.74 23.96
N MET A 53 0.86 18.58 24.50
CA MET A 53 1.43 17.47 23.74
C MET A 53 0.36 16.76 22.91
N GLN A 54 -0.82 16.53 23.49
CA GLN A 54 -1.95 15.94 22.76
C GLN A 54 -2.36 16.80 21.57
N ALA A 55 -2.48 18.13 21.76
CA ALA A 55 -2.77 19.06 20.68
C ALA A 55 -1.70 19.06 19.58
N LYS A 56 -0.43 18.77 19.91
CA LYS A 56 0.65 18.61 18.94
C LYS A 56 0.52 17.30 18.18
N GLU A 57 0.17 16.20 18.85
CA GLU A 57 -0.06 14.90 18.25
C GLU A 57 -1.21 14.97 17.24
N ASP A 58 -2.35 15.54 17.63
CA ASP A 58 -3.52 15.70 16.77
C ASP A 58 -3.20 16.52 15.51
N ARG A 59 -2.43 17.60 15.64
CA ARG A 59 -1.97 18.37 14.46
C ARG A 59 -1.08 17.56 13.53
N ASN A 60 -0.23 16.68 14.06
CA ASN A 60 0.62 15.82 13.23
C ASN A 60 -0.25 14.76 12.52
N ILE A 61 -1.26 14.20 13.21
CA ILE A 61 -2.22 13.27 12.63
C ILE A 61 -2.99 13.94 11.47
N GLU A 62 -3.61 15.09 11.72
CA GLU A 62 -4.39 15.83 10.72
C GLU A 62 -3.53 16.23 9.50
N PHE A 63 -2.28 16.62 9.73
CA PHE A 63 -1.35 16.92 8.64
C PHE A 63 -1.15 15.70 7.71
N GLN A 64 -0.96 14.51 8.27
CA GLN A 64 -0.75 13.28 7.48
C GLN A 64 -2.01 12.89 6.70
N TYR A 65 -3.20 13.07 7.28
CA TYR A 65 -4.46 12.84 6.57
C TYR A 65 -4.63 13.77 5.36
N ARG A 66 -4.40 15.07 5.55
CA ARG A 66 -4.45 16.03 4.44
C ARG A 66 -3.42 15.76 3.37
N ASP A 67 -2.24 15.26 3.75
CA ASP A 67 -1.21 14.91 2.77
C ASP A 67 -1.63 13.70 1.92
N LEU A 68 -2.29 12.70 2.53
CA LEU A 68 -2.85 11.56 1.79
C LEU A 68 -3.95 12.02 0.82
N GLU A 69 -4.88 12.85 1.28
CA GLU A 69 -5.93 13.39 0.42
C GLU A 69 -5.35 14.14 -0.80
N ARG A 70 -4.35 14.99 -0.56
CA ARG A 70 -3.64 15.70 -1.64
C ARG A 70 -2.92 14.76 -2.59
N LEU A 71 -2.34 13.68 -2.07
CA LEU A 71 -1.65 12.68 -2.87
C LEU A 71 -2.62 12.05 -3.88
N PHE A 72 -3.81 11.64 -3.44
CA PHE A 72 -4.85 11.07 -4.33
C PHE A 72 -5.44 12.11 -5.27
N GLY A 73 -5.76 13.32 -4.81
CA GLY A 73 -6.28 14.40 -5.67
C GLY A 73 -5.28 14.90 -6.73
N ARG A 74 -3.98 14.68 -6.52
CA ARG A 74 -2.95 14.89 -7.54
C ARG A 74 -2.78 13.67 -8.46
N GLY A 75 -2.95 12.47 -7.92
CA GLY A 75 -2.81 11.21 -8.64
C GLY A 75 -3.91 11.01 -9.68
N PHE A 76 -5.16 11.25 -9.29
CA PHE A 76 -6.36 10.98 -10.09
C PHE A 76 -7.19 12.25 -10.27
N LYS A 77 -7.74 12.42 -11.47
CA LYS A 77 -8.49 13.59 -11.90
C LYS A 77 -9.94 13.21 -12.23
N VAL A 78 -10.79 14.21 -12.44
CA VAL A 78 -12.23 14.00 -12.71
C VAL A 78 -12.47 13.18 -13.98
N ASP A 79 -11.55 13.25 -14.94
CA ASP A 79 -11.52 12.49 -16.19
C ASP A 79 -10.91 11.08 -16.07
N THR A 80 -10.60 10.62 -14.85
CA THR A 80 -10.14 9.24 -14.65
C THR A 80 -11.23 8.26 -15.09
N PRO A 81 -10.93 7.23 -15.90
CA PRO A 81 -11.95 6.31 -16.39
C PRO A 81 -12.67 5.58 -15.26
N VAL A 82 -13.99 5.38 -15.44
CA VAL A 82 -14.92 4.88 -14.43
C VAL A 82 -14.57 3.47 -13.96
N GLU A 83 -14.04 2.64 -14.84
CA GLU A 83 -13.57 1.28 -14.55
C GLU A 83 -12.44 1.24 -13.50
N PHE A 84 -11.72 2.34 -13.28
CA PHE A 84 -10.70 2.44 -12.23
C PHE A 84 -11.21 3.06 -10.92
N HIS A 85 -12.43 3.59 -10.87
CA HIS A 85 -12.91 4.33 -9.68
C HIS A 85 -12.94 3.43 -8.44
N GLU A 86 -13.39 2.18 -8.57
CA GLU A 86 -13.46 1.24 -7.45
C GLU A 86 -12.07 0.93 -6.88
N VAL A 87 -11.09 0.61 -7.74
CA VAL A 87 -9.73 0.28 -7.28
C VAL A 87 -9.03 1.49 -6.66
N ILE A 88 -9.29 2.70 -7.18
CA ILE A 88 -8.77 3.95 -6.61
C ILE A 88 -9.37 4.20 -5.22
N LEU A 89 -10.70 4.07 -5.10
CA LEU A 89 -11.40 4.26 -3.82
C LEU A 89 -10.90 3.25 -2.78
N ARG A 90 -10.74 1.99 -3.18
CA ARG A 90 -10.21 0.94 -2.31
C ARG A 90 -8.80 1.25 -1.84
N LEU A 91 -7.90 1.64 -2.75
CA LEU A 91 -6.54 2.05 -2.41
C LEU A 91 -6.52 3.24 -1.43
N TYR A 92 -7.42 4.20 -1.61
CA TYR A 92 -7.56 5.34 -0.71
C TYR A 92 -8.00 4.91 0.70
N VAL A 93 -9.05 4.10 0.79
CA VAL A 93 -9.59 3.59 2.05
C VAL A 93 -8.56 2.72 2.77
N ASP A 94 -7.87 1.83 2.07
CA ASP A 94 -6.82 0.99 2.65
C ASP A 94 -5.67 1.86 3.19
N SER A 95 -5.28 2.90 2.47
CA SER A 95 -4.23 3.84 2.92
C SER A 95 -4.67 4.67 4.13
N LEU A 96 -5.94 5.07 4.18
CA LEU A 96 -6.52 5.77 5.34
C LEU A 96 -6.54 4.88 6.57
N ASN A 97 -6.95 3.62 6.43
CA ASN A 97 -6.98 2.66 7.54
C ASN A 97 -5.58 2.44 8.11
N GLU A 98 -4.55 2.35 7.26
CA GLU A 98 -3.17 2.23 7.74
C GLU A 98 -2.68 3.51 8.45
N LEU A 99 -3.10 4.70 8.01
CA LEU A 99 -2.83 5.94 8.75
C LEU A 99 -3.56 6.00 10.09
N GLU A 100 -4.80 5.52 10.18
CA GLU A 100 -5.53 5.48 11.46
C GLU A 100 -4.89 4.48 12.42
N ASN A 101 -4.40 3.34 11.92
CA ASN A 101 -3.59 2.43 12.74
C ASN A 101 -2.34 3.11 13.29
N CYS A 102 -1.63 3.89 12.47
CA CYS A 102 -0.49 4.69 12.94
C CYS A 102 -0.93 5.73 14.00
N ALA A 103 -2.05 6.42 13.78
CA ALA A 103 -2.58 7.43 14.68
C ALA A 103 -3.03 6.83 16.02
N GLN A 104 -3.69 5.67 16.00
CA GLN A 104 -4.07 4.94 17.19
C GLN A 104 -2.83 4.52 17.99
N PHE A 105 -1.80 4.00 17.31
CA PHE A 105 -0.52 3.71 17.95
C PHE A 105 0.09 4.96 18.61
N LEU A 106 0.01 6.13 17.97
CA LEU A 106 0.45 7.39 18.59
C LEU A 106 -0.34 7.70 19.85
N ARG A 107 -1.67 7.61 19.80
CA ARG A 107 -2.54 7.89 20.95
C ARG A 107 -2.27 6.93 22.12
N ASP A 108 -1.92 5.68 21.83
CA ASP A 108 -1.67 4.66 22.85
C ASP A 108 -0.27 4.78 23.49
N THR A 109 0.71 5.29 22.74
CA THR A 109 2.13 5.23 23.13
C THR A 109 2.81 6.59 23.32
N HIS A 110 2.26 7.66 22.74
CA HIS A 110 2.84 9.01 22.64
C HIS A 110 4.21 9.06 21.94
N LEU A 111 4.50 8.06 21.10
CA LEU A 111 5.74 7.94 20.35
C LEU A 111 5.65 8.66 19.00
N LEU A 112 5.81 9.99 19.03
CA LEU A 112 5.64 10.85 17.85
C LEU A 112 6.63 10.54 16.71
N VAL A 113 7.85 10.10 17.02
CA VAL A 113 8.86 9.78 16.00
C VAL A 113 8.46 8.51 15.24
N GLU A 114 7.95 7.53 15.95
CA GLU A 114 7.48 6.24 15.44
C GLU A 114 6.23 6.42 14.59
N PHE A 115 5.29 7.25 15.06
CA PHE A 115 4.16 7.70 14.25
C PHE A 115 4.60 8.31 12.92
N ARG A 116 5.55 9.24 12.92
CA ARG A 116 6.04 9.88 11.69
C ARG A 116 6.67 8.88 10.73
N LYS A 117 7.42 7.90 11.24
CA LYS A 117 7.99 6.81 10.43
C LYS A 117 6.88 5.95 9.81
N CYS A 118 5.88 5.58 10.60
CA CYS A 118 4.71 4.81 10.16
C CYS A 118 3.95 5.55 9.05
N ALA A 119 3.55 6.80 9.31
CA ALA A 119 2.82 7.62 8.34
C ALA A 119 3.61 7.84 7.04
N HIS A 120 4.90 8.16 7.13
CA HIS A 120 5.75 8.33 5.96
C HIS A 120 5.87 7.04 5.13
N TYR A 121 5.96 5.88 5.78
CA TYR A 121 5.95 4.59 5.08
C TYR A 121 4.62 4.38 4.33
N THR A 122 3.48 4.59 5.00
CA THR A 122 2.15 4.49 4.38
C THR A 122 2.02 5.41 3.16
N GLN A 123 2.44 6.67 3.27
CA GLN A 123 2.43 7.62 2.17
C GLN A 123 3.29 7.15 0.98
N ARG A 124 4.48 6.59 1.24
CA ARG A 124 5.34 6.06 0.18
C ARG A 124 4.73 4.85 -0.53
N VAL A 125 4.07 3.97 0.21
CA VAL A 125 3.38 2.82 -0.37
C VAL A 125 2.22 3.30 -1.25
N ALA A 126 1.37 4.19 -0.72
CA ALA A 126 0.27 4.79 -1.47
C ALA A 126 0.77 5.48 -2.76
N TRP A 127 1.83 6.28 -2.67
CA TRP A 127 2.41 6.96 -3.84
C TRP A 127 2.85 5.98 -4.93
N ARG A 128 3.49 4.86 -4.55
CA ARG A 128 3.92 3.84 -5.52
C ARG A 128 2.74 3.17 -6.20
N GLN A 129 1.72 2.78 -5.44
CA GLN A 129 0.50 2.17 -5.97
C GLN A 129 -0.24 3.12 -6.92
N ILE A 130 -0.26 4.42 -6.61
CA ILE A 130 -0.78 5.45 -7.51
C ILE A 130 0.01 5.49 -8.82
N GLN A 131 1.34 5.40 -8.79
CA GLN A 131 2.12 5.41 -10.05
C GLN A 131 1.81 4.18 -10.92
N VAL A 132 1.62 3.01 -10.30
CA VAL A 132 1.24 1.78 -11.02
C VAL A 132 -0.13 1.96 -11.68
N LEU A 133 -1.15 2.36 -10.91
CA LEU A 133 -2.49 2.60 -11.46
C LEU A 133 -2.49 3.66 -12.56
N LYS A 134 -1.70 4.72 -12.42
CA LYS A 134 -1.56 5.74 -13.47
C LYS A 134 -0.93 5.20 -14.75
N ALA A 135 -0.04 4.22 -14.66
CA ALA A 135 0.50 3.54 -15.84
C ALA A 135 -0.59 2.69 -16.52
N ASP A 136 -1.36 1.93 -15.74
CA ASP A 136 -2.45 1.09 -16.26
C ASP A 136 -3.55 1.93 -16.93
N ILE A 137 -3.96 3.03 -16.28
CA ILE A 137 -4.93 3.98 -16.86
C ILE A 137 -4.44 4.50 -18.21
N ARG A 138 -3.16 4.85 -18.34
CA ARG A 138 -2.59 5.35 -19.60
C ARG A 138 -2.68 4.31 -20.71
N VAL A 139 -2.41 3.04 -20.40
CA VAL A 139 -2.52 1.94 -21.38
C VAL A 139 -3.96 1.82 -21.86
N VAL A 140 -4.93 1.73 -20.94
CA VAL A 140 -6.35 1.60 -21.30
C VAL A 140 -6.86 2.80 -22.08
N THR A 141 -6.48 4.03 -21.69
CA THR A 141 -6.87 5.24 -22.44
C THR A 141 -6.25 5.33 -23.82
N ALA A 142 -5.05 4.76 -24.04
CA ALA A 142 -4.41 4.72 -25.34
C ALA A 142 -5.02 3.64 -26.26
N GLU A 143 -5.43 2.50 -25.69
CA GLU A 143 -6.10 1.42 -26.41
C GLU A 143 -7.57 1.72 -26.74
N GLY A 144 -8.23 2.52 -25.90
CA GLY A 144 -9.60 3.00 -26.12
C GLY A 144 -9.73 4.17 -27.13
N GLY A 145 -8.62 4.62 -27.73
CA GLY A 145 -8.62 5.66 -28.74
C GLY A 145 -9.10 5.14 -30.10
N PHE A 146 -10.36 5.40 -30.43
CA PHE A 146 -10.89 5.48 -31.80
C PHE A 146 -10.79 6.91 -32.33
#